data_AF-A0ABD3L9T3-F1
#
_entry.id   AF-A0ABD3L9T3-F1
#
_cell.length_a   1.000
_cell.length_b   1.000
_cell.length_c   1.000
_cell.angle_alpha   90.00
_cell.angle_beta   90.00
_cell.angle_gamma   90.00
#
_symmetry.space_group_name_H-M   'P 1'
#
loop_
_entity.id
_entity.type
_entity.pdbx_description
1 polymer ?
#
loop_
_entity_poly.entity_id
_entity_poly.type
_entity_poly.pdbx_seq_one_letter_code
_entity_poly.pdbx_strand_id
1 'polypeptide(L)'
;MRILSRRTKNNPVLIGEPGVGKTAVVEGLAQRIAKGDVPSNLADVRVVALDMGALVAGTTYRGQFEEWKVILFIDEIHIVLGAGQTQGSMDAANLFKPMLARGQLRCIGAMTLEEYRKYVEKDAAFERRFQQVYVAEPSIADTISILRGLKEKYEGHHGVRIQERARVVAALLSSRYISGRHLLDKAIDLVDEACANVRVQLDSQPEEIENLERKRVQLEIELHALEKEKDKASKARLLHFRPELVNRLDEIFVFDPLSHDQLRKVARLQMKEVATRLAERGIALAVTNAALDYILAESYNPVYGARPIRRWLEKRIVTELSRMLIREELDENSTIYIDAASRGDGLVY
;
A
#
# COMPACT_ATOMS: atom_id res chain seq x y z
N MET A 1 -0.32 29.73 -6.86
CA MET A 1 -0.17 30.75 -5.80
C MET A 1 -0.49 32.17 -6.27
N ARG A 2 0.17 32.71 -7.31
CA ARG A 2 -0.08 34.09 -7.82
C ARG A 2 -1.57 34.37 -8.09
N ILE A 3 -2.27 33.43 -8.73
CA ILE A 3 -3.70 33.56 -9.07
C ILE A 3 -4.56 33.66 -7.81
N LEU A 4 -4.36 32.76 -6.85
CA LEU A 4 -5.06 32.76 -5.57
C LEU A 4 -4.86 34.09 -4.82
N SER A 5 -3.75 34.79 -5.05
CA SER A 5 -3.44 36.07 -4.42
C SER A 5 -4.11 37.29 -5.07
N ARG A 6 -4.76 37.13 -6.22
CA ARG A 6 -5.39 38.25 -6.95
C ARG A 6 -6.68 38.72 -6.25
N ARG A 7 -7.05 39.98 -6.51
CA ARG A 7 -8.34 40.56 -6.11
C ARG A 7 -9.51 40.10 -6.98
N THR A 8 -9.24 39.86 -8.27
CA THR A 8 -10.21 39.35 -9.25
C THR A 8 -9.60 38.18 -10.02
N LYS A 9 -10.44 37.31 -10.59
CA LYS A 9 -10.01 36.05 -11.22
C LYS A 9 -9.08 35.24 -10.30
N ASN A 10 -9.50 35.07 -9.05
CA ASN A 10 -8.71 34.48 -7.97
C ASN A 10 -9.00 32.99 -7.72
N ASN A 11 -9.82 32.36 -8.57
CA ASN A 11 -10.09 30.94 -8.56
C ASN A 11 -9.33 30.27 -9.71
N PRO A 12 -8.20 29.60 -9.49
CA PRO A 12 -7.51 28.87 -10.55
C PRO A 12 -8.33 27.65 -11.00
N VAL A 13 -8.34 27.41 -12.31
CA VAL A 13 -8.85 26.18 -12.91
C VAL A 13 -7.70 25.47 -13.60
N LEU A 14 -7.34 24.31 -13.06
CA LEU A 14 -6.36 23.40 -13.64
C LEU A 14 -7.00 22.73 -14.86
N ILE A 15 -6.49 23.07 -16.05
CA ILE A 15 -6.92 22.52 -17.33
C ILE A 15 -5.87 21.54 -17.82
N GLY A 16 -6.28 20.31 -18.05
CA GLY A 16 -5.43 19.28 -18.65
C GLY A 16 -6.18 17.97 -18.78
N GLU A 17 -5.61 17.03 -19.53
CA GLU A 17 -6.18 15.70 -19.73
C GLU A 17 -6.23 14.90 -18.41
N PRO A 18 -7.07 13.85 -18.31
CA PRO A 18 -7.02 12.92 -17.19
C PRO A 18 -5.62 12.32 -17.00
N GLY A 19 -5.16 12.16 -15.77
CA GLY A 19 -3.85 11.52 -15.53
C GLY A 19 -2.59 12.40 -15.68
N VAL A 20 -2.72 13.68 -16.06
CA VAL A 20 -1.57 14.62 -16.11
C VAL A 20 -1.10 15.14 -14.74
N GLY A 21 -1.83 14.81 -13.66
CA GLY A 21 -1.45 15.20 -12.29
C GLY A 21 -2.07 16.48 -11.75
N LYS A 22 -3.28 16.84 -12.20
CA LYS A 22 -4.02 18.01 -11.67
C LYS A 22 -4.15 17.95 -10.14
N THR A 23 -4.51 16.78 -9.60
CA THR A 23 -4.63 16.54 -8.15
C THR A 23 -3.27 16.68 -7.44
N ALA A 24 -2.20 16.15 -8.03
CA ALA A 24 -0.85 16.26 -7.49
C ALA A 24 -0.36 17.72 -7.38
N VAL A 25 -0.76 18.60 -8.32
CA VAL A 25 -0.46 20.04 -8.23
C VAL A 25 -1.10 20.67 -6.99
N VAL A 26 -2.32 20.24 -6.64
CA VAL A 26 -3.05 20.77 -5.48
C VAL A 26 -2.51 20.20 -4.17
N GLU A 27 -2.20 18.91 -4.13
CA GLU A 27 -1.50 18.28 -3.00
C GLU A 27 -0.14 18.96 -2.75
N GLY A 28 0.62 19.23 -3.82
CA GLY A 28 1.88 19.97 -3.73
C GLY A 28 1.70 21.38 -3.17
N LEU A 29 0.62 22.08 -3.55
CA LEU A 29 0.28 23.38 -2.95
C LEU A 29 -0.04 23.24 -1.46
N ALA A 30 -0.84 22.23 -1.06
CA ALA A 30 -1.18 21.99 0.33
C ALA A 30 0.07 21.68 1.18
N GLN A 31 1.00 20.88 0.67
CA GLN A 31 2.27 20.61 1.33
C GLN A 31 3.12 21.87 1.49
N ARG A 32 3.16 22.75 0.49
CA ARG A 32 3.90 24.03 0.60
C ARG A 32 3.29 24.95 1.64
N ILE A 33 1.96 25.01 1.73
CA ILE A 33 1.26 25.76 2.78
C ILE A 33 1.60 25.18 4.16
N ALA A 34 1.55 23.85 4.32
CA ALA A 34 1.89 23.19 5.58
C ALA A 34 3.35 23.43 6.02
N LYS A 35 4.26 23.56 5.05
CA LYS A 35 5.68 23.89 5.30
C LYS A 35 5.95 25.38 5.51
N GLY A 36 4.94 26.25 5.37
CA GLY A 36 5.11 27.71 5.43
C GLY A 36 5.83 28.31 4.21
N ASP A 37 6.06 27.53 3.14
CA ASP A 37 6.65 28.00 1.88
C ASP A 37 5.59 28.63 0.97
N VAL A 38 4.91 29.65 1.48
CA VAL A 38 3.88 30.41 0.78
C VAL A 38 3.91 31.88 1.19
N PRO A 39 3.44 32.81 0.33
CA PRO A 39 3.32 34.21 0.72
C PRO A 39 2.34 34.39 1.90
N SER A 40 2.51 35.46 2.67
CA SER A 40 1.77 35.72 3.92
C SER A 40 0.24 35.73 3.79
N ASN A 41 -0.29 36.05 2.60
CA ASN A 41 -1.72 36.01 2.33
C ASN A 41 -2.30 34.59 2.17
N LEU A 42 -1.44 33.59 1.99
CA LEU A 42 -1.78 32.16 1.94
C LEU A 42 -1.26 31.40 3.16
N ALA A 43 -0.57 32.08 4.09
CA ALA A 43 -0.23 31.52 5.39
C ALA A 43 -1.52 31.21 6.17
N ASP A 44 -1.50 30.08 6.89
CA ASP A 44 -2.61 29.57 7.70
C ASP A 44 -3.92 29.27 6.95
N VAL A 45 -3.86 29.20 5.61
CA VAL A 45 -4.99 28.79 4.79
C VAL A 45 -5.09 27.27 4.78
N ARG A 46 -6.31 26.73 4.94
CA ARG A 46 -6.54 25.28 4.79
C ARG A 46 -6.99 24.96 3.37
N VAL A 47 -6.38 23.96 2.74
CA VAL A 47 -6.86 23.40 1.48
C VAL A 47 -7.71 22.18 1.80
N VAL A 48 -8.96 22.16 1.35
CA VAL A 48 -9.91 21.08 1.63
C VAL A 48 -10.41 20.51 0.30
N ALA A 49 -10.18 19.22 0.08
CA ALA A 49 -10.74 18.51 -1.06
C ALA A 49 -12.23 18.20 -0.81
N LEU A 50 -13.06 18.51 -1.79
CA LEU A 50 -14.50 18.28 -1.73
C LEU A 50 -14.82 16.91 -2.32
N ASP A 51 -15.39 16.02 -1.49
CA ASP A 51 -15.94 14.76 -1.96
C ASP A 51 -17.36 14.97 -2.49
N MET A 52 -17.50 14.91 -3.80
CA MET A 52 -18.79 15.05 -4.48
C MET A 52 -19.73 13.86 -4.21
N GLY A 53 -19.19 12.66 -3.96
CA GLY A 53 -19.98 11.48 -3.61
C GLY A 53 -20.66 11.63 -2.24
N ALA A 54 -19.92 12.15 -1.26
CA ALA A 54 -20.47 12.44 0.07
C ALA A 54 -21.59 13.51 0.02
N LEU A 55 -21.42 14.54 -0.82
CA LEU A 55 -22.43 15.59 -1.01
C LEU A 55 -23.75 15.07 -1.60
N VAL A 56 -23.66 14.16 -2.58
CA VAL A 56 -24.85 13.55 -3.22
C VAL A 56 -25.58 12.61 -2.26
N ALA A 57 -24.87 12.02 -1.29
CA ALA A 57 -25.45 11.17 -0.24
C ALA A 57 -26.25 11.95 0.84
N GLY A 58 -26.45 13.26 0.67
CA GLY A 58 -27.36 14.07 1.49
C GLY A 58 -26.72 14.72 2.72
N THR A 59 -25.40 14.69 2.89
CA THR A 59 -24.73 15.39 3.99
C THR A 59 -24.80 16.90 3.75
N THR A 60 -25.53 17.62 4.61
CA THR A 60 -25.69 19.07 4.49
C THR A 60 -24.46 19.77 5.06
N TYR A 61 -23.50 20.18 4.23
CA TYR A 61 -22.35 20.99 4.65
C TYR A 61 -22.69 22.48 4.86
N ARG A 62 -23.96 22.80 5.13
CA ARG A 62 -24.45 24.18 5.20
C ARG A 62 -23.95 24.81 6.51
N GLY A 63 -23.00 25.75 6.41
CA GLY A 63 -22.47 26.54 7.53
C GLY A 63 -21.00 26.27 7.90
N GLN A 64 -20.38 25.18 7.46
CA GLN A 64 -18.98 24.87 7.85
C GLN A 64 -17.92 25.61 7.01
N PHE A 65 -18.30 26.15 5.84
CA PHE A 65 -17.37 26.78 4.90
C PHE A 65 -17.31 28.30 4.99
N GLU A 66 -18.21 28.94 5.74
CA GLU A 66 -18.33 30.41 5.78
C GLU A 66 -17.36 31.08 6.78
N GLU A 67 -16.85 30.34 7.77
CA GLU A 67 -16.11 30.95 8.89
C GLU A 67 -14.57 30.85 8.79
N TRP A 68 -14.01 30.22 7.75
CA TRP A 68 -12.58 29.88 7.74
C TRP A 68 -11.86 30.35 6.47
N LYS A 69 -10.57 30.72 6.60
CA LYS A 69 -9.63 30.88 5.48
C LYS A 69 -9.40 29.52 4.81
N VAL A 70 -10.36 29.07 4.01
CA VAL A 70 -10.34 27.77 3.32
C VAL A 70 -10.30 28.00 1.81
N ILE A 71 -9.49 27.18 1.14
CA ILE A 71 -9.52 27.02 -0.31
C ILE A 71 -10.08 25.63 -0.58
N LEU A 72 -11.20 25.59 -1.30
CA LEU A 72 -11.83 24.33 -1.69
C LEU A 72 -11.18 23.79 -2.96
N PHE A 73 -10.74 22.54 -2.95
CA PHE A 73 -10.39 21.82 -4.16
C PHE A 73 -11.59 21.01 -4.63
N ILE A 74 -12.05 21.27 -5.85
CA ILE A 74 -13.15 20.54 -6.48
C ILE A 74 -12.56 19.83 -7.69
N ASP A 75 -12.30 18.53 -7.53
CA ASP A 75 -11.99 17.70 -8.68
C ASP A 75 -13.24 17.55 -9.54
N GLU A 76 -13.05 17.48 -10.86
CA GLU A 76 -14.16 17.42 -11.82
C GLU A 76 -15.22 18.52 -11.61
N ILE A 77 -14.77 19.77 -11.38
CA ILE A 77 -15.65 20.91 -11.09
C ILE A 77 -16.74 21.14 -12.15
N HIS A 78 -16.55 20.61 -13.36
CA HIS A 78 -17.57 20.62 -14.42
C HIS A 78 -18.88 19.93 -13.99
N ILE A 79 -18.85 18.96 -13.07
CA ILE A 79 -20.05 18.31 -12.52
C ILE A 79 -20.91 19.35 -11.79
N VAL A 80 -20.28 20.16 -10.93
CA VAL A 80 -20.94 21.24 -10.18
C VAL A 80 -21.47 22.33 -11.12
N LEU A 81 -20.72 22.65 -12.18
CA LEU A 81 -21.09 23.71 -13.12
C LEU A 81 -22.17 23.26 -14.13
N GLY A 82 -22.17 21.97 -14.48
CA GLY A 82 -22.98 21.34 -15.52
C GLY A 82 -24.28 20.68 -15.05
N ALA A 83 -24.46 20.49 -13.74
CA ALA A 83 -25.62 19.86 -13.09
C ALA A 83 -27.00 20.55 -13.31
N GLY A 84 -27.11 21.50 -14.23
CA GLY A 84 -28.38 22.02 -14.72
C GLY A 84 -28.95 21.27 -15.95
N GLN A 85 -28.25 20.25 -16.47
CA GLN A 85 -28.61 19.57 -17.74
C GLN A 85 -29.10 18.12 -17.57
N THR A 86 -28.82 17.46 -16.45
CA THR A 86 -29.23 16.07 -16.18
C THR A 86 -29.95 15.96 -14.84
N GLN A 87 -31.15 15.40 -14.86
CA GLN A 87 -31.99 15.15 -13.68
C GLN A 87 -31.31 14.10 -12.78
N GLY A 88 -30.63 14.52 -11.71
CA GLY A 88 -30.11 13.59 -10.72
C GLY A 88 -29.10 14.17 -9.72
N SER A 89 -28.37 15.24 -10.05
CA SER A 89 -27.34 15.85 -9.19
C SER A 89 -27.79 17.19 -8.57
N MET A 90 -29.08 17.29 -8.23
CA MET A 90 -29.79 18.57 -8.12
C MET A 90 -29.44 19.48 -6.92
N ASP A 91 -28.81 19.01 -5.84
CA ASP A 91 -28.66 19.85 -4.63
C ASP A 91 -27.30 20.55 -4.48
N ALA A 92 -26.19 19.86 -4.77
CA ALA A 92 -24.86 20.44 -4.57
C ALA A 92 -24.57 21.60 -5.54
N ALA A 93 -24.97 21.47 -6.79
CA ALA A 93 -24.74 22.50 -7.80
C ALA A 93 -25.52 23.79 -7.50
N ASN A 94 -26.77 23.68 -7.07
CA ASN A 94 -27.58 24.83 -6.68
C ASN A 94 -27.02 25.55 -5.42
N LEU A 95 -26.27 24.85 -4.57
CA LEU A 95 -25.56 25.43 -3.44
C LEU A 95 -24.32 26.22 -3.86
N PHE A 96 -23.44 25.61 -4.68
CA PHE A 96 -22.13 26.19 -4.98
C PHE A 96 -22.16 27.22 -6.12
N LYS A 97 -23.06 27.05 -7.11
CA LYS A 97 -23.14 27.92 -8.30
C LYS A 97 -23.31 29.41 -7.92
N PRO A 98 -24.24 29.77 -7.00
CA PRO A 98 -24.39 31.16 -6.57
C PRO A 98 -23.19 31.68 -5.76
N MET A 99 -22.59 30.85 -4.90
CA MET A 99 -21.45 31.26 -4.06
C MET A 99 -20.20 31.53 -4.91
N LEU A 100 -19.96 30.71 -5.93
CA LEU A 100 -18.89 30.89 -6.90
C LEU A 100 -19.09 32.16 -7.74
N ALA A 101 -20.31 32.38 -8.25
CA ALA A 101 -20.64 33.58 -9.03
C ALA A 101 -20.51 34.87 -8.18
N ARG A 102 -20.98 34.83 -6.94
CA ARG A 102 -20.86 35.94 -5.97
C ARG A 102 -19.43 36.15 -5.46
N GLY A 103 -18.52 35.20 -5.65
CA GLY A 103 -17.14 35.28 -5.17
C GLY A 103 -17.01 35.11 -3.65
N GLN A 104 -18.01 34.49 -3.02
CA GLN A 104 -18.02 34.17 -1.58
C GLN A 104 -17.14 32.96 -1.27
N LEU A 105 -16.81 32.16 -2.29
CA LEU A 105 -16.07 30.91 -2.16
C LEU A 105 -14.80 30.98 -2.99
N ARG A 106 -13.66 30.67 -2.35
CA ARG A 106 -12.37 30.53 -3.04
C ARG A 106 -12.12 29.06 -3.31
N CYS A 107 -11.91 28.70 -4.58
CA CYS A 107 -11.66 27.32 -4.96
C CYS A 107 -10.56 27.16 -6.01
N ILE A 108 -10.06 25.92 -6.10
CA ILE A 108 -9.24 25.40 -7.17
C ILE A 108 -10.09 24.33 -7.86
N GLY A 109 -10.39 24.52 -9.13
CA GLY A 109 -11.11 23.53 -9.94
C GLY A 109 -10.15 22.71 -10.80
N ALA A 110 -10.49 21.46 -11.08
CA ALA A 110 -9.85 20.66 -12.12
C ALA A 110 -10.87 20.24 -13.19
N MET A 111 -10.52 20.39 -14.46
CA MET A 111 -11.35 19.99 -15.60
C MET A 111 -10.53 19.82 -16.88
N THR A 112 -11.14 19.33 -17.95
CA THR A 112 -10.55 19.28 -19.30
C THR A 112 -10.76 20.62 -20.04
N LEU A 113 -10.06 20.81 -21.16
CA LEU A 113 -10.22 22.02 -21.99
C LEU A 113 -11.62 22.08 -22.62
N GLU A 114 -12.17 20.94 -23.03
CA GLU A 114 -13.50 20.84 -23.60
C GLU A 114 -14.59 21.22 -22.60
N GLU A 115 -14.48 20.73 -21.37
CA GLU A 115 -15.35 21.10 -20.25
C GLU A 115 -15.29 22.60 -19.95
N TYR A 116 -14.09 23.18 -19.94
CA TYR A 116 -13.92 24.62 -19.72
C TYR A 116 -14.68 25.45 -20.77
N ARG A 117 -14.49 25.12 -22.05
CA ARG A 117 -15.17 25.79 -23.17
C ARG A 117 -16.69 25.64 -23.07
N LYS A 118 -17.17 24.50 -22.60
CA LYS A 118 -18.60 24.21 -22.50
C LYS A 118 -19.27 24.92 -21.32
N TYR A 119 -18.63 24.94 -20.14
CA TYR A 119 -19.29 25.33 -18.89
C TYR A 119 -18.79 26.63 -18.26
N VAL A 120 -17.57 27.08 -18.56
CA VAL A 120 -16.97 28.29 -17.96
C VAL A 120 -16.90 29.44 -18.96
N GLU A 121 -16.40 29.19 -20.18
CA GLU A 121 -16.15 30.25 -21.17
C GLU A 121 -17.44 30.91 -21.68
N LYS A 122 -18.55 30.17 -21.68
CA LYS A 122 -19.86 30.68 -22.12
C LYS A 122 -20.61 31.48 -21.05
N ASP A 123 -20.16 31.44 -19.79
CA ASP A 123 -20.84 32.09 -18.67
C ASP A 123 -20.00 33.24 -18.11
N ALA A 124 -20.46 34.47 -18.36
CA ALA A 124 -19.78 35.70 -17.93
C ALA A 124 -19.58 35.81 -16.41
N ALA A 125 -20.41 35.15 -15.59
CA ALA A 125 -20.23 35.14 -14.15
C ALA A 125 -18.99 34.32 -13.75
N PHE A 126 -18.80 33.15 -14.38
CA PHE A 126 -17.64 32.29 -14.13
C PHE A 126 -16.36 32.79 -14.77
N GLU A 127 -16.43 33.29 -15.99
CA GLU A 127 -15.28 33.83 -16.71
C GLU A 127 -14.58 34.99 -15.95
N ARG A 128 -15.35 35.75 -15.16
CA ARG A 128 -14.85 36.84 -14.30
C ARG A 128 -14.25 36.39 -12.97
N ARG A 129 -14.38 35.11 -12.61
CA ARG A 129 -13.96 34.53 -11.32
C ARG A 129 -12.85 33.51 -11.48
N PHE A 130 -12.87 32.77 -12.58
CA PHE A 130 -11.90 31.73 -12.87
C PHE A 130 -10.74 32.23 -13.71
N GLN A 131 -9.57 31.63 -13.48
CA GLN A 131 -8.36 31.84 -14.26
C GLN A 131 -7.80 30.49 -14.69
N GLN A 132 -7.61 30.34 -16.00
CA GLN A 132 -7.03 29.13 -16.59
C GLN A 132 -5.57 28.93 -16.14
N VAL A 133 -5.24 27.69 -15.81
CA VAL A 133 -3.88 27.20 -15.55
C VAL A 133 -3.72 25.89 -16.29
N TYR A 134 -2.90 25.88 -17.34
CA TYR A 134 -2.64 24.67 -18.10
C TYR A 134 -1.68 23.76 -17.35
N VAL A 135 -2.06 22.49 -17.22
CA VAL A 135 -1.24 21.42 -16.65
C VAL A 135 -0.88 20.48 -17.79
N ALA A 136 0.39 20.54 -18.20
CA ALA A 136 0.94 19.64 -19.18
C ALA A 136 1.29 18.29 -18.53
N GLU A 137 1.44 17.27 -19.37
CA GLU A 137 1.99 15.99 -18.94
C GLU A 137 3.40 16.19 -18.36
N PRO A 138 3.70 15.62 -17.17
CA PRO A 138 5.00 15.80 -16.52
C PRO A 138 6.12 15.09 -17.28
N SER A 139 7.35 15.60 -17.13
CA SER A 139 8.54 14.88 -17.59
C SER A 139 8.83 13.67 -16.71
N ILE A 140 9.70 12.76 -17.15
CA ILE A 140 10.11 11.59 -16.35
C ILE A 140 10.68 12.02 -14.99
N ALA A 141 11.48 13.08 -14.96
CA ALA A 141 12.07 13.60 -13.71
C ALA A 141 11.00 14.17 -12.76
N ASP A 142 9.99 14.85 -13.31
CA ASP A 142 8.88 15.38 -12.53
C ASP A 142 8.00 14.24 -12.00
N THR A 143 7.71 13.22 -12.82
CA THR A 143 6.97 12.02 -12.41
C THR A 143 7.67 11.32 -11.24
N ILE A 144 9.00 11.14 -11.30
CA ILE A 144 9.77 10.57 -10.18
C ILE A 144 9.62 11.40 -8.92
N SER A 145 9.64 12.73 -9.04
CA SER A 145 9.48 13.65 -7.91
C SER A 145 8.07 13.57 -7.30
N ILE A 146 7.04 13.44 -8.14
CA ILE A 146 5.65 13.24 -7.69
C ILE A 146 5.50 11.89 -6.99
N LEU A 147 6.02 10.80 -7.56
CA LEU A 147 6.03 9.46 -6.94
C LEU A 147 6.73 9.46 -5.58
N ARG A 148 7.78 10.28 -5.40
CA ARG A 148 8.43 10.45 -4.09
C ARG A 148 7.50 11.08 -3.05
N GLY A 149 6.68 12.04 -3.46
CA GLY A 149 5.67 12.66 -2.59
C GLY A 149 4.51 11.73 -2.23
N LEU A 150 4.15 10.81 -3.13
CA LEU A 150 3.07 9.84 -2.92
C LEU A 150 3.50 8.59 -2.12
N LYS A 151 4.82 8.35 -1.99
CA LYS A 151 5.42 7.17 -1.36
C LYS A 151 4.72 6.78 -0.05
N GLU A 152 4.65 7.68 0.93
CA GLU A 152 4.17 7.37 2.28
C GLU A 152 2.72 6.89 2.29
N LYS A 153 1.89 7.43 1.38
CA LYS A 153 0.49 7.04 1.24
C LYS A 153 0.37 5.59 0.75
N TYR A 154 1.12 5.21 -0.28
CA TYR A 154 1.09 3.86 -0.84
C TYR A 154 1.77 2.83 0.07
N GLU A 155 2.90 3.18 0.70
CA GLU A 155 3.54 2.32 1.69
C GLU A 155 2.62 2.04 2.88
N GLY A 156 1.92 3.07 3.37
CA GLY A 156 0.96 2.93 4.46
C GLY A 156 -0.26 2.09 4.08
N HIS A 157 -0.77 2.25 2.85
CA HIS A 157 -1.93 1.49 2.37
C HIS A 157 -1.62 0.00 2.18
N HIS A 158 -0.50 -0.32 1.52
CA HIS A 158 -0.12 -1.70 1.19
C HIS A 158 0.73 -2.39 2.26
N GLY A 159 1.27 -1.65 3.22
CA GLY A 159 2.17 -2.18 4.24
C GLY A 159 3.51 -2.68 3.68
N VAL A 160 3.98 -2.10 2.56
CA VAL A 160 5.26 -2.44 1.91
C VAL A 160 6.20 -1.23 1.91
N ARG A 161 7.49 -1.44 1.61
CA ARG A 161 8.46 -0.34 1.40
C ARG A 161 8.83 -0.21 -0.07
N ILE A 162 8.66 0.98 -0.61
CA ILE A 162 8.98 1.35 -1.99
C ILE A 162 10.40 1.90 -2.04
N GLN A 163 11.31 1.15 -2.66
CA GLN A 163 12.70 1.58 -2.89
C GLN A 163 12.78 2.75 -3.90
N GLU A 164 13.81 3.59 -3.79
CA GLU A 164 14.00 4.72 -4.72
C GLU A 164 14.16 4.24 -6.17
N ARG A 165 14.92 3.15 -6.38
CA ARG A 165 15.11 2.56 -7.71
C ARG A 165 13.80 2.12 -8.35
N ALA A 166 12.85 1.59 -7.57
CA ALA A 166 11.56 1.13 -8.08
C ALA A 166 10.75 2.27 -8.71
N ARG A 167 10.77 3.48 -8.12
CA ARG A 167 10.06 4.65 -8.66
C ARG A 167 10.67 5.14 -9.97
N VAL A 168 12.01 5.16 -10.05
CA VAL A 168 12.73 5.53 -11.27
C VAL A 168 12.41 4.55 -12.39
N VAL A 169 12.48 3.25 -12.10
CA VAL A 169 12.15 2.18 -13.06
C VAL A 169 10.68 2.27 -13.48
N ALA A 170 9.76 2.50 -12.54
CA ALA A 170 8.34 2.62 -12.86
C ALA A 170 8.07 3.77 -13.85
N ALA A 171 8.65 4.95 -13.62
CA ALA A 171 8.51 6.08 -14.54
C ALA A 171 9.14 5.83 -15.93
N LEU A 172 10.31 5.17 -15.98
CA LEU A 172 10.98 4.85 -17.24
C LEU A 172 10.23 3.77 -18.05
N LEU A 173 9.82 2.69 -17.40
CA LEU A 173 9.14 1.58 -18.07
C LEU A 173 7.73 1.98 -18.50
N SER A 174 6.98 2.71 -17.66
CA SER A 174 5.64 3.17 -18.01
C SER A 174 5.64 4.16 -19.17
N SER A 175 6.68 5.01 -19.27
CA SER A 175 6.90 5.89 -20.43
C SER A 175 7.14 5.10 -21.71
N ARG A 176 7.92 4.01 -21.63
CA ARG A 176 8.37 3.27 -22.81
C ARG A 176 7.38 2.22 -23.32
N TYR A 177 6.71 1.51 -22.42
CA TYR A 177 5.95 0.29 -22.77
C TYR A 177 4.44 0.45 -22.67
N ILE A 178 3.95 1.42 -21.89
CA ILE A 178 2.51 1.63 -21.71
C ILE A 178 2.09 2.83 -22.57
N SER A 179 1.40 2.56 -23.67
CA SER A 179 0.83 3.55 -24.58
C SER A 179 -0.65 3.84 -24.27
N GLY A 180 -1.18 4.98 -24.74
CA GLY A 180 -2.61 5.29 -24.65
C GLY A 180 -3.09 5.92 -23.34
N ARG A 181 -2.17 6.20 -22.40
CA ARG A 181 -2.43 6.96 -21.16
C ARG A 181 -1.26 7.92 -20.89
N HIS A 182 -1.47 8.91 -20.03
CA HIS A 182 -0.45 9.88 -19.63
C HIS A 182 0.54 9.32 -18.60
N LEU A 183 1.78 9.80 -18.63
CA LEU A 183 2.92 9.24 -17.92
C LEU A 183 2.69 9.06 -16.43
N LEU A 184 2.17 10.09 -15.75
CA LEU A 184 2.00 10.05 -14.31
C LEU A 184 0.98 8.98 -13.88
N ASP A 185 -0.16 8.90 -14.58
CA ASP A 185 -1.19 7.87 -14.35
C ASP A 185 -0.59 6.46 -14.46
N LYS A 186 0.09 6.18 -15.58
CA LYS A 186 0.72 4.88 -15.85
C LYS A 186 1.80 4.53 -14.83
N ALA A 187 2.57 5.51 -14.39
CA ALA A 187 3.64 5.29 -13.42
C ALA A 187 3.09 5.03 -12.02
N ILE A 188 2.00 5.70 -11.64
CA ILE A 188 1.32 5.44 -10.36
C ILE A 188 0.70 4.04 -10.38
N ASP A 189 -0.03 3.70 -11.43
CA ASP A 189 -0.68 2.39 -11.62
C ASP A 189 0.36 1.25 -11.48
N LEU A 190 1.49 1.37 -12.18
CA LEU A 190 2.57 0.39 -12.11
C LEU A 190 3.20 0.25 -10.71
N VAL A 191 3.32 1.34 -9.96
CA VAL A 191 3.82 1.30 -8.56
C VAL A 191 2.79 0.64 -7.66
N ASP A 192 1.51 0.97 -7.83
CA ASP A 192 0.40 0.44 -7.03
C ASP A 192 0.25 -1.07 -7.24
N GLU A 193 0.26 -1.52 -8.49
CA GLU A 193 0.21 -2.94 -8.87
C GLU A 193 1.41 -3.71 -8.32
N ALA A 194 2.62 -3.14 -8.41
CA ALA A 194 3.81 -3.76 -7.81
C ALA A 194 3.70 -3.87 -6.28
N CYS A 195 3.14 -2.87 -5.60
CA CYS A 195 2.92 -2.92 -4.16
C CYS A 195 1.89 -3.99 -3.78
N ALA A 196 0.77 -4.04 -4.49
CA ALA A 196 -0.27 -5.04 -4.30
C ALA A 196 0.27 -6.47 -4.52
N ASN A 197 1.03 -6.69 -5.60
CA ASN A 197 1.64 -7.99 -5.89
C ASN A 197 2.58 -8.45 -4.77
N VAL A 198 3.50 -7.58 -4.32
CA VAL A 198 4.39 -7.90 -3.19
C VAL A 198 3.59 -8.20 -1.93
N ARG A 199 2.51 -7.44 -1.67
CA ARG A 199 1.66 -7.68 -0.50
C ARG A 199 0.97 -9.03 -0.57
N VAL A 200 0.43 -9.40 -1.72
CA VAL A 200 -0.17 -10.72 -1.95
C VAL A 200 0.87 -11.81 -1.72
N GLN A 201 2.07 -11.70 -2.30
CA GLN A 201 3.15 -12.69 -2.11
C GLN A 201 3.61 -12.85 -0.65
N LEU A 202 3.53 -11.78 0.15
CA LEU A 202 3.85 -11.83 1.58
C LEU A 202 2.75 -12.51 2.40
N ASP A 203 1.49 -12.35 1.99
CA ASP A 203 0.31 -12.90 2.69
C ASP A 203 -0.13 -14.29 2.16
N SER A 204 0.26 -14.67 0.95
CA SER A 204 -0.12 -15.93 0.29
C SER A 204 1.02 -16.95 0.30
N GLN A 205 0.67 -18.24 0.14
CA GLN A 205 1.66 -19.20 -0.36
C GLN A 205 2.05 -18.79 -1.80
N PRO A 206 3.31 -19.00 -2.23
CA PRO A 206 3.71 -18.80 -3.63
C PRO A 206 2.72 -19.52 -4.56
N GLU A 207 2.32 -18.89 -5.66
CA GLU A 207 1.35 -19.47 -6.60
C GLU A 207 1.80 -20.85 -7.11
N GLU A 208 3.12 -21.08 -7.22
CA GLU A 208 3.65 -22.39 -7.57
C GLU A 208 3.31 -23.46 -6.53
N ILE A 209 3.35 -23.12 -5.23
CA ILE A 209 3.00 -24.04 -4.14
C ILE A 209 1.50 -24.32 -4.14
N GLU A 210 0.68 -23.30 -4.31
CA GLU A 210 -0.78 -23.47 -4.35
C GLU A 210 -1.21 -24.34 -5.55
N ASN A 211 -0.60 -24.13 -6.72
CA ASN A 211 -0.83 -24.93 -7.92
C ASN A 211 -0.38 -26.40 -7.72
N LEU A 212 0.76 -26.62 -7.06
CA LEU A 212 1.26 -27.96 -6.73
C LEU A 212 0.39 -28.66 -5.69
N GLU A 213 -0.12 -27.95 -4.68
CA GLU A 213 -1.03 -28.51 -3.66
C GLU A 213 -2.37 -28.92 -4.28
N ARG A 214 -2.97 -28.10 -5.14
CA ARG A 214 -4.19 -28.49 -5.86
C ARG A 214 -3.98 -29.75 -6.70
N LYS A 215 -2.83 -29.82 -7.37
CA LYS A 215 -2.46 -30.99 -8.19
C LYS A 215 -2.22 -32.23 -7.33
N ARG A 216 -1.59 -32.09 -6.15
CA ARG A 216 -1.42 -33.17 -5.17
C ARG A 216 -2.76 -33.72 -4.69
N VAL A 217 -3.68 -32.84 -4.29
CA VAL A 217 -5.02 -33.24 -3.81
C VAL A 217 -5.79 -33.97 -4.91
N GLN A 218 -5.73 -33.47 -6.16
CA GLN A 218 -6.40 -34.13 -7.29
C GLN A 218 -5.85 -35.54 -7.54
N LEU A 219 -4.53 -35.71 -7.51
CA LEU A 219 -3.87 -36.99 -7.69
C LEU A 219 -4.13 -37.96 -6.53
N GLU A 220 -4.20 -37.47 -5.28
CA GLU A 220 -4.56 -38.27 -4.12
C GLU A 220 -5.99 -38.79 -4.21
N ILE A 221 -6.94 -37.95 -4.65
CA ILE A 221 -8.33 -38.37 -4.88
C ILE A 221 -8.41 -39.45 -5.96
N GLU A 222 -7.69 -39.27 -7.07
CA GLU A 222 -7.65 -40.24 -8.16
C GLU A 222 -7.01 -41.57 -7.73
N LEU A 223 -5.92 -41.51 -6.95
CA LEU A 223 -5.26 -42.68 -6.38
C LEU A 223 -6.20 -43.43 -5.41
N HIS A 224 -6.87 -42.72 -4.50
CA HIS A 224 -7.82 -43.32 -3.55
C HIS A 224 -9.07 -43.89 -4.24
N ALA A 225 -9.51 -43.31 -5.36
CA ALA A 225 -10.59 -43.85 -6.17
C ALA A 225 -10.16 -45.18 -6.83
N LEU A 226 -8.97 -45.19 -7.45
CA LEU A 226 -8.39 -46.38 -8.09
C LEU A 226 -8.07 -47.51 -7.10
N GLU A 227 -7.66 -47.19 -5.87
CA GLU A 227 -7.40 -48.18 -4.80
C GLU A 227 -8.66 -48.89 -4.31
N LYS A 228 -9.83 -48.24 -4.41
CA LYS A 228 -11.13 -48.81 -4.00
C LYS A 228 -11.74 -49.70 -5.07
N GLU A 229 -11.29 -49.60 -6.33
CA GLU A 229 -11.74 -50.43 -7.43
C GLU A 229 -11.01 -51.79 -7.46
N LYS A 230 -11.76 -52.89 -7.63
CA LYS A 230 -11.22 -54.26 -7.52
C LYS A 230 -11.01 -54.98 -8.85
N ASP A 231 -11.36 -54.36 -9.97
CA ASP A 231 -11.27 -54.98 -11.29
C ASP A 231 -9.83 -55.02 -11.82
N LYS A 232 -9.57 -55.95 -12.74
CA LYS A 232 -8.23 -56.18 -13.30
C LYS A 232 -7.72 -55.00 -14.13
N ALA A 233 -8.59 -54.17 -14.71
CA ALA A 233 -8.19 -53.04 -15.53
C ALA A 233 -7.75 -51.85 -14.67
N SER A 234 -8.42 -51.59 -13.55
CA SER A 234 -8.03 -50.55 -12.58
C SER A 234 -6.73 -50.92 -11.84
N LYS A 235 -6.49 -52.19 -11.54
CA LYS A 235 -5.18 -52.66 -11.03
C LYS A 235 -4.03 -52.49 -12.03
N ALA A 236 -4.28 -52.70 -13.32
CA ALA A 236 -3.29 -52.46 -14.37
C ALA A 236 -3.00 -50.97 -14.57
N ARG A 237 -4.02 -50.11 -14.52
CA ARG A 237 -3.86 -48.64 -14.52
C ARG A 237 -3.06 -48.16 -13.32
N LEU A 238 -3.35 -48.64 -12.11
CA LEU A 238 -2.60 -48.29 -10.89
C LEU A 238 -1.09 -48.62 -11.02
N LEU A 239 -0.76 -49.72 -11.71
CA LEU A 239 0.62 -50.16 -11.94
C LEU A 239 1.37 -49.28 -12.96
N HIS A 240 0.67 -48.73 -13.95
CA HIS A 240 1.22 -47.81 -14.96
C HIS A 240 1.21 -46.34 -14.52
N PHE A 241 0.24 -45.93 -13.70
CA PHE A 241 0.10 -44.55 -13.22
C PHE A 241 1.25 -44.15 -12.29
N ARG A 242 1.75 -45.08 -11.45
CA ARG A 242 2.90 -44.83 -10.56
C ARG A 242 4.17 -44.39 -11.31
N PRO A 243 4.63 -45.09 -12.37
CA PRO A 243 5.80 -44.65 -13.15
C PRO A 243 5.52 -43.45 -14.08
N GLU A 244 4.33 -43.30 -14.67
CA GLU A 244 4.00 -42.10 -15.49
C GLU A 244 3.92 -40.80 -14.67
N LEU A 245 3.49 -40.88 -13.40
CA LEU A 245 3.46 -39.75 -12.47
C LEU A 245 4.86 -39.25 -12.13
N VAL A 246 5.81 -40.17 -11.93
CA VAL A 246 7.22 -39.86 -11.65
C VAL A 246 7.91 -39.28 -12.89
N ASN A 247 7.56 -39.75 -14.08
CA ASN A 247 8.16 -39.31 -15.34
C ASN A 247 7.59 -38.00 -15.93
N ARG A 248 6.50 -37.43 -15.36
CA ARG A 248 5.90 -36.15 -15.79
C ARG A 248 6.27 -34.95 -14.91
N LEU A 249 7.14 -35.17 -13.94
CA LEU A 249 7.62 -34.16 -13.00
C LEU A 249 9.08 -33.81 -13.33
N ASP A 250 9.31 -33.16 -14.47
CA ASP A 250 10.66 -32.88 -14.99
C ASP A 250 11.44 -31.79 -14.25
N GLU A 251 10.94 -31.26 -13.13
CA GLU A 251 11.77 -30.56 -12.15
C GLU A 251 11.02 -30.46 -10.82
N ILE A 252 10.95 -31.56 -10.06
CA ILE A 252 10.67 -31.45 -8.64
C ILE A 252 11.98 -30.98 -7.99
N PHE A 253 12.09 -29.69 -7.69
CA PHE A 253 12.94 -29.30 -6.57
C PHE A 253 12.28 -29.84 -5.31
N VAL A 254 12.64 -31.07 -4.96
CA VAL A 254 12.33 -31.64 -3.65
C VAL A 254 13.14 -30.83 -2.66
N PHE A 255 12.52 -29.81 -2.08
CA PHE A 255 13.05 -29.25 -0.85
C PHE A 255 12.87 -30.33 0.21
N ASP A 256 13.96 -31.03 0.51
CA ASP A 256 13.99 -31.91 1.66
C ASP A 256 13.49 -31.10 2.87
N PRO A 257 12.58 -31.66 3.70
CA PRO A 257 12.22 -31.05 4.96
C PRO A 257 13.50 -30.64 5.69
N LEU A 258 13.58 -29.38 6.11
CA LEU A 258 14.77 -28.85 6.78
C LEU A 258 15.18 -29.84 7.86
N SER A 259 16.42 -30.36 7.75
CA SER A 259 16.92 -31.27 8.77
C SER A 259 16.90 -30.56 10.12
N HIS A 260 16.85 -31.31 11.22
CA HIS A 260 16.85 -30.72 12.56
C HIS A 260 18.05 -29.76 12.74
N ASP A 261 19.20 -30.03 12.12
CA ASP A 261 20.37 -29.14 12.15
C ASP A 261 20.14 -27.85 11.34
N GLN A 262 19.45 -27.93 10.20
CA GLN A 262 19.09 -26.75 9.41
C GLN A 262 18.03 -25.90 10.13
N LEU A 263 17.03 -26.52 10.77
CA LEU A 263 16.07 -25.81 11.61
C LEU A 263 16.75 -25.10 12.79
N ARG A 264 17.76 -25.75 13.39
CA ARG A 264 18.58 -25.14 14.47
C ARG A 264 19.33 -23.91 13.96
N LYS A 265 19.86 -23.94 12.74
CA LYS A 265 20.49 -22.77 12.11
C LYS A 265 19.51 -21.64 11.89
N VAL A 266 18.28 -21.93 11.45
CA VAL A 266 17.22 -20.92 11.28
C VAL A 266 16.83 -20.29 12.62
N ALA A 267 16.59 -21.10 13.65
CA ALA A 267 16.28 -20.60 15.01
C ALA A 267 17.43 -19.74 15.57
N ARG A 268 18.69 -20.17 15.37
CA ARG A 268 19.88 -19.40 15.77
C ARG A 268 19.98 -18.06 15.04
N LEU A 269 19.66 -18.01 13.74
CA LEU A 269 19.68 -16.78 12.97
C LEU A 269 18.62 -15.79 13.47
N GLN A 270 17.41 -16.27 13.79
CA GLN A 270 16.36 -15.42 14.36
C GLN A 270 16.72 -14.91 15.76
N MET A 271 17.33 -15.74 16.59
CA MET A 271 17.85 -15.30 17.90
C MET A 271 18.97 -14.27 17.77
N LYS A 272 19.77 -14.34 16.71
CA LYS A 272 20.80 -13.33 16.42
C LYS A 272 20.19 -11.96 16.11
N GLU A 273 19.05 -11.91 15.40
CA GLU A 273 18.34 -10.65 15.17
C GLU A 273 17.87 -10.02 16.49
N VAL A 274 17.36 -10.83 17.43
CA VAL A 274 16.96 -10.37 18.77
C VAL A 274 18.17 -9.88 19.56
N ALA A 275 19.26 -10.64 19.57
CA ALA A 275 20.51 -10.28 20.24
C ALA A 275 21.08 -8.96 19.69
N THR A 276 20.98 -8.72 18.38
CA THR A 276 21.49 -7.49 17.75
C THR A 276 20.71 -6.27 18.23
N ARG A 277 19.38 -6.36 18.35
CA ARG A 277 18.53 -5.27 18.88
C ARG A 277 18.77 -4.99 20.36
N LEU A 278 19.13 -6.01 21.15
CA LEU A 278 19.48 -5.84 22.57
C LEU A 278 20.88 -5.25 22.73
N ALA A 279 21.82 -5.61 21.86
CA ALA A 279 23.18 -5.05 21.87
C ALA A 279 23.18 -3.53 21.59
N GLU A 280 22.26 -3.03 20.77
CA GLU A 280 22.04 -1.58 20.60
C GLU A 280 21.67 -0.85 21.91
N ARG A 281 21.21 -1.59 22.93
CA ARG A 281 20.89 -1.11 24.27
C ARG A 281 21.90 -1.54 25.34
N GLY A 282 23.09 -2.02 24.94
CA GLY A 282 24.13 -2.48 25.86
C GLY A 282 23.94 -3.89 26.44
N ILE A 283 22.87 -4.61 26.06
CA ILE A 283 22.54 -5.91 26.64
C ILE A 283 23.04 -7.04 25.74
N ALA A 284 23.83 -7.94 26.31
CA ALA A 284 24.30 -9.13 25.61
C ALA A 284 23.30 -10.29 25.77
N LEU A 285 23.07 -11.05 24.70
CA LEU A 285 22.19 -12.22 24.70
C LEU A 285 22.91 -13.44 24.12
N ALA A 286 22.95 -14.52 24.90
CA ALA A 286 23.45 -15.82 24.49
C ALA A 286 22.35 -16.89 24.63
N VAL A 287 22.35 -17.87 23.73
CA VAL A 287 21.35 -18.95 23.70
C VAL A 287 22.07 -20.28 23.52
N THR A 288 21.75 -21.26 24.36
CA THR A 288 22.33 -22.60 24.27
C THR A 288 21.69 -23.43 23.16
N ASN A 289 22.35 -24.52 22.76
CA ASN A 289 21.75 -25.46 21.81
C ASN A 289 20.50 -26.14 22.39
N ALA A 290 20.47 -26.40 23.70
CA ALA A 290 19.32 -27.01 24.35
C ALA A 290 18.08 -26.09 24.31
N ALA A 291 18.26 -24.78 24.51
CA ALA A 291 17.20 -23.81 24.32
C ALA A 291 16.69 -23.76 22.86
N LEU A 292 17.60 -23.81 21.88
CA LEU A 292 17.21 -23.85 20.45
C LEU A 292 16.38 -25.10 20.12
N ASP A 293 16.76 -26.25 20.68
CA ASP A 293 16.03 -27.50 20.46
C ASP A 293 14.64 -27.47 21.11
N TYR A 294 14.50 -26.86 22.29
CA TYR A 294 13.20 -26.62 22.92
C TYR A 294 12.32 -25.66 22.10
N ILE A 295 12.88 -24.57 21.60
CA ILE A 295 12.17 -23.62 20.73
C ILE A 295 11.63 -24.35 19.50
N LEU A 296 12.44 -25.21 18.88
CA LEU A 296 12.01 -25.98 17.72
C LEU A 296 10.89 -26.97 18.05
N ALA A 297 10.99 -27.68 19.18
CA ALA A 297 9.95 -28.61 19.61
C ALA A 297 8.56 -27.94 19.77
N GLU A 298 8.55 -26.70 20.28
CA GLU A 298 7.32 -25.94 20.55
C GLU A 298 6.81 -25.12 19.37
N SER A 299 7.67 -24.76 18.42
CA SER A 299 7.34 -23.80 17.36
C SER A 299 7.41 -24.36 15.95
N TYR A 300 8.04 -25.52 15.74
CA TYR A 300 8.08 -26.16 14.43
C TYR A 300 6.73 -26.80 14.10
N ASN A 301 6.26 -26.56 12.89
CA ASN A 301 5.10 -27.25 12.35
C ASN A 301 5.47 -27.86 10.99
N PRO A 302 5.37 -29.19 10.80
CA PRO A 302 5.69 -29.84 9.53
C PRO A 302 4.95 -29.27 8.32
N VAL A 303 3.74 -28.74 8.51
CA VAL A 303 2.92 -28.14 7.44
C VAL A 303 3.37 -26.71 7.10
N TYR A 304 3.88 -25.96 8.09
CA TYR A 304 4.27 -24.54 7.92
C TYR A 304 5.78 -24.30 7.94
N GLY A 305 6.58 -25.36 8.08
CA GLY A 305 8.03 -25.32 8.16
C GLY A 305 8.54 -24.46 9.33
N ALA A 306 9.65 -23.74 9.09
CA ALA A 306 10.29 -22.86 10.07
C ALA A 306 9.55 -21.52 10.30
N ARG A 307 8.45 -21.25 9.58
CA ARG A 307 7.73 -19.96 9.62
C ARG A 307 7.14 -19.62 10.99
N PRO A 308 6.56 -20.56 11.77
CA PRO A 308 5.98 -20.24 13.06
C PRO A 308 7.03 -19.96 14.15
N ILE A 309 8.30 -20.30 13.93
CA ILE A 309 9.41 -20.05 14.86
C ILE A 309 9.48 -18.56 15.22
N ARG A 310 9.42 -17.67 14.21
CA ARG A 310 9.52 -16.22 14.44
C ARG A 310 8.41 -15.70 15.34
N ARG A 311 7.17 -16.09 15.04
CA ARG A 311 5.99 -15.67 15.80
C ARG A 311 6.04 -16.20 17.24
N TRP A 312 6.51 -17.42 17.42
CA TRP A 312 6.68 -18.01 18.75
C TRP A 312 7.76 -17.25 19.53
N LEU A 313 8.92 -16.97 18.92
CA LEU A 313 10.01 -16.19 19.53
C LEU A 313 9.55 -14.79 19.96
N GLU A 314 8.80 -14.08 19.11
CA GLU A 314 8.23 -12.77 19.46
C GLU A 314 7.28 -12.85 20.66
N LYS A 315 6.41 -13.87 20.69
CA LYS A 315 5.39 -14.03 21.74
C LYS A 315 5.96 -14.54 23.07
N ARG A 316 6.96 -15.41 23.05
CA ARG A 316 7.52 -16.05 24.25
C ARG A 316 8.79 -15.40 24.74
N ILE A 317 9.76 -15.17 23.85
CA ILE A 317 11.09 -14.68 24.23
C ILE A 317 11.11 -13.15 24.28
N VAL A 318 10.77 -12.48 23.18
CA VAL A 318 10.83 -11.01 23.11
C VAL A 318 9.89 -10.37 24.13
N THR A 319 8.70 -10.94 24.31
CA THR A 319 7.73 -10.47 25.30
C THR A 319 8.27 -10.61 26.74
N GLU A 320 8.97 -11.71 27.06
CA GLU A 320 9.51 -11.89 28.41
C GLU A 320 10.71 -10.97 28.67
N LEU A 321 11.63 -10.83 27.71
CA LEU A 321 12.73 -9.88 27.79
C LEU A 321 12.23 -8.43 27.93
N SER A 322 11.12 -8.09 27.25
CA SER A 322 10.48 -6.77 27.40
C SER A 322 9.92 -6.55 28.80
N ARG A 323 9.36 -7.59 29.44
CA ARG A 323 8.87 -7.51 30.83
C ARG A 323 10.01 -7.32 31.81
N MET A 324 11.11 -8.06 31.65
CA MET A 324 12.28 -7.94 32.51
C MET A 324 12.90 -6.54 32.42
N LEU A 325 12.96 -5.96 31.22
CA LEU A 325 13.35 -4.55 31.03
C LEU A 325 12.43 -3.56 31.76
N ILE A 326 11.11 -3.76 31.68
CA ILE A 326 10.13 -2.88 32.36
C ILE A 326 10.20 -3.01 33.88
N ARG A 327 10.56 -4.20 34.38
CA ARG A 327 10.75 -4.47 35.82
C ARG A 327 12.11 -4.04 36.35
N GLU A 328 12.95 -3.44 35.51
CA GLU A 328 14.33 -3.02 35.86
C GLU A 328 15.21 -4.21 36.30
N GLU A 329 14.89 -5.43 35.86
CA GLU A 329 15.69 -6.64 36.12
C GLU A 329 16.90 -6.75 35.15
N LEU A 330 16.94 -5.91 34.11
CA LEU A 330 17.98 -5.85 33.08
C LEU A 330 18.48 -4.41 32.89
N ASP A 331 19.80 -4.23 32.93
CA ASP A 331 20.49 -2.93 32.76
C ASP A 331 21.45 -2.91 31.56
N GLU A 332 22.06 -1.76 31.26
CA GLU A 332 22.92 -1.52 30.08
C GLU A 332 24.24 -2.32 30.05
N ASN A 333 24.50 -3.24 30.99
CA ASN A 333 25.64 -4.16 30.95
C ASN A 333 25.25 -5.63 31.23
N SER A 334 23.96 -5.91 31.25
CA SER A 334 23.44 -7.24 31.56
C SER A 334 23.75 -8.24 30.43
N THR A 335 24.12 -9.46 30.82
CA THR A 335 24.27 -10.60 29.90
C THR A 335 23.24 -11.66 30.23
N ILE A 336 22.35 -11.92 29.27
CA ILE A 336 21.23 -12.85 29.41
C ILE A 336 21.61 -14.18 28.78
N TYR A 337 21.37 -15.27 29.49
CA TYR A 337 21.70 -16.62 29.05
C TYR A 337 20.43 -17.47 28.98
N ILE A 338 19.94 -17.67 27.76
CA ILE A 338 18.75 -18.50 27.55
C ILE A 338 19.15 -19.98 27.45
N ASP A 339 18.65 -20.78 28.38
CA ASP A 339 18.82 -22.24 28.39
C ASP A 339 17.47 -22.98 28.54
N ALA A 340 17.45 -24.27 28.25
CA ALA A 340 16.28 -25.12 28.52
C ALA A 340 16.25 -25.53 30.00
N ALA A 341 15.06 -25.51 30.61
CA ALA A 341 14.87 -25.94 31.99
C ALA A 341 15.20 -27.44 32.16
N SER A 342 15.79 -27.82 33.30
CA SER A 342 16.22 -29.20 33.58
C SER A 342 15.11 -30.25 33.56
N ARG A 343 13.83 -29.82 33.61
CA ARG A 343 12.64 -30.69 33.50
C ARG A 343 12.05 -30.76 32.08
N GLY A 344 12.57 -29.98 31.13
CA GLY A 344 12.10 -29.94 29.74
C GLY A 344 10.88 -29.04 29.50
N ASP A 345 10.29 -28.42 30.52
CA ASP A 345 9.01 -27.71 30.44
C ASP A 345 9.14 -26.17 30.30
N GLY A 346 10.25 -25.66 29.77
CA GLY A 346 10.40 -24.21 29.58
C GLY A 346 11.80 -23.71 29.28
N LEU A 347 11.88 -22.39 29.11
CA LEU A 347 13.14 -21.64 28.99
C LEU A 347 13.46 -20.92 30.30
N VAL A 348 14.75 -20.85 30.62
CA VAL A 348 15.33 -20.09 31.75
C VAL A 348 16.20 -18.98 31.17
N TYR A 349 16.26 -17.82 31.84
CA TYR A 349 16.87 -16.57 31.35
C TYR A 349 18.00 -16.08 32.24
#